data_AF-A0A7W2CBA5-F1
#
_entry.id   AF-A0A7W2CBA5-F1
#
_cell.length_a   1.000
_cell.length_b   1.000
_cell.length_c   1.000
_cell.angle_alpha   90.00
_cell.angle_beta   90.00
_cell.angle_gamma   90.00
#
_symmetry.space_group_name_H-M   'P 1'
#
loop_
_entity.id
_entity.type
_entity.pdbx_description
1 polymer ?
#
loop_
_entity_poly.entity_id
_entity_poly.type
_entity_poly.pdbx_seq_one_letter_code
_entity_poly.pdbx_strand_id
1 'polypeptide(L)'
;PWGLCVFDAWRPLDLQAELYETAYEDPVLPKGFVSPASPEPTTPPPHLTGGTVDCSFTLNGIALGLGTGFDDFTDRASTNALEDEGGVNRDLRRWLYWLMRSVGFIVLDCEWWHFEYGTRRWAAISNKPPLFGPAKPNFK
;
A
#
# COMPACT_ATOMS: atom_id res chain seq x y z
N PRO A 1 8.11 -14.52 18.17
CA PRO A 1 8.58 -14.79 16.78
C PRO A 1 8.33 -13.58 15.87
N TRP A 2 9.13 -13.43 14.81
CA TRP A 2 8.87 -12.49 13.72
C TRP A 2 7.77 -13.00 12.80
N GLY A 3 7.09 -12.11 12.09
CA GLY A 3 6.04 -12.43 11.12
C GLY A 3 5.65 -11.22 10.26
N LEU A 4 4.59 -11.37 9.46
CA LEU A 4 3.98 -10.30 8.67
C LEU A 4 2.53 -10.10 9.11
N CYS A 5 2.10 -8.84 9.22
CA CYS A 5 0.71 -8.44 9.39
C CYS A 5 0.24 -7.83 8.07
N VAL A 6 -0.93 -8.25 7.59
CA VAL A 6 -1.62 -7.66 6.45
C VAL A 6 -2.75 -6.79 7.00
N PHE A 7 -2.72 -5.50 6.71
CA PHE A 7 -3.75 -4.53 7.10
C PHE A 7 -4.89 -4.52 6.09
N ASP A 8 -4.55 -4.47 4.80
CA ASP A 8 -5.52 -4.50 3.71
C ASP A 8 -4.94 -5.21 2.46
N ALA A 9 -5.82 -5.69 1.59
CA ALA A 9 -5.47 -6.37 0.34
C ALA A 9 -6.52 -6.09 -0.74
N TRP A 10 -7.37 -7.06 -1.08
CA TRP A 10 -8.46 -6.80 -2.03
C TRP A 10 -9.55 -5.95 -1.38
N ARG A 11 -9.94 -4.86 -2.05
CA ARG A 11 -10.97 -3.93 -1.58
C ARG A 11 -12.08 -3.75 -2.63
N PRO A 12 -13.37 -3.90 -2.29
CA PRO A 12 -14.47 -3.61 -3.21
C PRO A 12 -14.56 -2.11 -3.53
N LEU A 13 -15.15 -1.77 -4.68
CA LEU A 13 -15.33 -0.38 -5.11
C LEU A 13 -16.15 0.46 -4.13
N ASP A 14 -17.19 -0.11 -3.53
CA ASP A 14 -18.05 0.63 -2.60
C ASP A 14 -17.26 1.05 -1.35
N LEU A 15 -16.42 0.16 -0.81
CA LEU A 15 -15.53 0.49 0.31
C LEU A 15 -14.42 1.46 -0.10
N GLN A 16 -13.88 1.35 -1.32
CA GLN A 16 -12.94 2.35 -1.84
C GLN A 16 -13.58 3.75 -1.92
N ALA A 17 -14.85 3.82 -2.32
CA ALA A 17 -15.59 5.07 -2.39
C ALA A 17 -15.79 5.65 -0.99
N GLU A 18 -16.25 4.83 -0.03
CA GLU A 18 -16.43 5.25 1.36
C GLU A 18 -15.13 5.81 1.97
N LEU A 19 -14.01 5.10 1.84
CA LEU A 19 -12.71 5.57 2.34
C LEU A 19 -12.26 6.87 1.68
N TYR A 20 -12.50 7.03 0.37
CA TYR A 20 -12.14 8.25 -0.34
C TYR A 20 -12.97 9.45 0.15
N GLU A 21 -14.29 9.29 0.27
CA GLU A 21 -15.16 10.35 0.75
C GLU A 21 -14.83 10.72 2.20
N THR A 22 -14.71 9.73 3.10
CA THR A 22 -14.39 9.97 4.52
C THR A 22 -13.02 10.62 4.70
N ALA A 23 -11.98 10.21 3.96
CA ALA A 23 -10.67 10.83 4.07
C ALA A 23 -10.69 12.31 3.69
N TYR A 24 -11.46 12.66 2.65
CA TYR A 24 -11.53 14.03 2.13
C TYR A 24 -12.67 14.88 2.72
N GLU A 25 -13.39 14.37 3.73
CA GLU A 25 -14.19 15.20 4.64
C GLU A 25 -13.30 16.12 5.47
N ASP A 26 -12.05 15.72 5.77
CA ASP A 26 -11.05 16.59 6.38
C ASP A 26 -10.48 17.57 5.32
N PRO A 27 -10.81 18.88 5.39
CA PRO A 27 -10.36 19.84 4.39
C PRO A 27 -8.86 20.12 4.45
N VAL A 28 -8.16 19.68 5.50
CA VAL A 28 -6.72 19.88 5.68
C VAL A 28 -5.92 18.77 5.00
N LEU A 29 -6.52 17.59 4.77
CA LEU A 29 -5.85 16.48 4.12
C LEU A 29 -5.58 16.79 2.63
N PRO A 30 -4.31 16.81 2.18
CA PRO A 30 -3.99 17.01 0.77
C PRO A 30 -4.57 15.90 -0.11
N LYS A 31 -5.07 16.27 -1.28
CA LYS A 31 -5.48 15.27 -2.29
C LYS A 31 -4.28 14.43 -2.72
N GLY A 32 -4.49 13.12 -2.90
CA GLY A 32 -3.50 12.20 -3.45
C GLY A 32 -3.20 10.96 -2.59
N PHE A 33 -3.51 10.98 -1.29
CA PHE A 33 -3.34 9.83 -0.39
C PHE A 33 -4.34 8.70 -0.70
N VAL A 34 -5.63 9.03 -0.84
CA VAL A 34 -6.65 8.02 -1.15
C VAL A 34 -7.04 8.11 -2.62
N SER A 35 -6.96 6.99 -3.34
CA SER A 35 -7.38 6.92 -4.74
C SER A 35 -8.91 6.99 -4.87
N PRO A 36 -9.48 7.71 -5.85
CA PRO A 36 -10.92 7.69 -6.06
C PRO A 36 -11.37 6.29 -6.48
N ALA A 37 -12.60 5.93 -6.12
CA ALA A 37 -13.25 4.76 -6.69
C ALA A 37 -13.44 4.99 -8.20
N SER A 38 -13.05 3.99 -9.00
CA SER A 38 -13.19 4.04 -10.45
C SER A 38 -13.64 2.67 -10.97
N PRO A 39 -14.82 2.56 -11.59
CA PRO A 39 -15.27 1.32 -12.23
C PRO A 39 -14.61 1.10 -13.60
N GLU A 40 -13.80 2.05 -14.09
CA GLU A 40 -13.14 1.97 -15.40
C GLU A 40 -12.14 0.80 -15.43
N PRO A 41 -12.38 -0.24 -16.26
CA PRO A 41 -11.55 -1.44 -16.26
C PRO A 41 -10.08 -1.21 -16.61
N THR A 42 -9.77 -0.13 -17.32
CA THR A 42 -8.39 0.24 -17.70
C THR A 42 -7.66 1.05 -16.64
N THR A 43 -8.38 1.63 -15.68
CA THR A 43 -7.80 2.43 -14.59
C THR A 43 -8.37 2.07 -13.21
N PRO A 44 -8.42 0.78 -12.83
CA PRO A 44 -8.94 0.39 -11.54
C PRO A 44 -8.08 0.94 -10.40
N PRO A 45 -8.67 1.19 -9.22
CA PRO A 45 -7.93 1.29 -7.97
C PRO A 45 -7.08 0.04 -7.77
N PRO A 46 -5.85 0.16 -7.23
CA PRO A 46 -4.90 -0.95 -7.16
C PRO A 46 -5.45 -2.13 -6.32
N HIS A 47 -6.02 -1.85 -5.15
CA HIS A 47 -6.65 -2.87 -4.28
C HIS A 47 -7.78 -3.65 -4.96
N LEU A 48 -8.56 -3.03 -5.85
CA LEU A 48 -9.64 -3.71 -6.56
C LEU A 48 -9.13 -4.85 -7.44
N THR A 49 -7.86 -4.79 -7.87
CA THR A 49 -7.26 -5.84 -8.71
C THR A 49 -6.87 -7.09 -7.95
N GLY A 50 -6.78 -7.02 -6.61
CA GLY A 50 -6.20 -8.07 -5.77
C GLY A 50 -4.66 -8.17 -5.86
N GLY A 51 -4.02 -7.31 -6.66
CA GLY A 51 -2.57 -7.22 -6.81
C GLY A 51 -1.89 -6.29 -5.80
N THR A 52 -2.55 -5.95 -4.70
CA THR A 52 -2.07 -4.97 -3.71
C THR A 52 -2.17 -5.53 -2.31
N VAL A 53 -1.18 -5.20 -1.47
CA VAL A 53 -1.16 -5.55 -0.06
C VAL A 53 -0.56 -4.42 0.77
N ASP A 54 -1.24 -4.07 1.84
CA ASP A 54 -0.72 -3.18 2.89
C ASP A 54 -0.21 -4.05 4.03
N CYS A 55 1.07 -3.96 4.34
CA CYS A 55 1.65 -4.84 5.35
C CYS A 55 2.80 -4.22 6.15
N SER A 56 3.07 -4.84 7.30
CA SER A 56 4.24 -4.56 8.13
C SER A 56 4.77 -5.84 8.77
N PHE A 57 5.95 -5.75 9.38
CA PHE A 57 6.44 -6.80 10.25
C PHE A 57 5.63 -6.88 11.53
N THR A 58 5.58 -8.09 12.10
CA THR A 58 5.13 -8.33 13.47
C THR A 58 6.27 -8.83 14.32
N LEU A 59 6.28 -8.46 15.60
CA LEU A 59 7.10 -9.09 16.62
C LEU A 59 6.19 -9.65 17.71
N ASN A 60 6.24 -10.96 17.93
CA ASN A 60 5.36 -11.68 18.87
C ASN A 60 3.87 -11.44 18.59
N GLY A 61 3.50 -11.36 17.30
CA GLY A 61 2.12 -11.12 16.86
C GLY A 61 1.68 -9.65 16.93
N ILE A 62 2.53 -8.74 17.41
CA ILE A 62 2.24 -7.31 17.47
C ILE A 62 2.77 -6.65 16.20
N ALA A 63 1.90 -5.98 15.44
CA ALA A 63 2.29 -5.22 14.26
C ALA A 63 3.17 -4.02 14.64
N LEU A 64 4.22 -3.78 13.85
CA LEU A 64 5.17 -2.70 14.10
C LEU A 64 4.84 -1.49 13.21
N GLY A 65 4.78 -0.31 13.81
CA GLY A 65 4.84 0.95 13.07
C GLY A 65 6.29 1.25 12.72
N LEU A 66 6.63 1.30 11.43
CA LEU A 66 8.00 1.47 10.96
C LEU A 66 8.37 2.96 10.89
N GLY A 67 8.15 3.70 11.98
CA GLY A 67 8.35 5.15 12.11
C GLY A 67 7.08 5.99 12.02
N THR A 68 5.99 5.44 11.49
CA THR A 68 4.61 5.95 11.56
C THR A 68 3.65 4.78 11.75
N GLY A 69 2.37 5.08 12.03
CA GLY A 69 1.29 4.09 11.93
C GLY A 69 0.94 3.73 10.49
N PHE A 70 0.12 2.70 10.32
CA PHE A 70 -0.66 2.47 9.10
C PHE A 70 -1.68 3.62 8.93
N ASP A 71 -1.99 4.00 7.69
CA ASP A 71 -2.84 5.15 7.32
C ASP A 71 -2.36 6.50 7.89
N ASP A 72 -1.05 6.66 8.05
CA ASP A 72 -0.44 7.96 8.35
C ASP A 72 -0.31 8.80 7.07
N PHE A 73 -1.18 9.79 6.90
CA PHE A 73 -1.18 10.67 5.72
C PHE A 73 -0.25 11.89 5.85
N THR A 74 0.97 11.66 6.32
CA THR A 74 2.03 12.69 6.39
C THR A 74 3.24 12.31 5.54
N ASP A 75 4.08 13.29 5.21
CA ASP A 75 5.33 13.05 4.47
C ASP A 75 6.25 12.03 5.18
N ARG A 76 6.08 11.84 6.49
CA ARG A 76 6.83 10.86 7.29
C ARG A 76 6.49 9.40 6.92
N ALA A 77 5.34 9.16 6.31
CA ALA A 77 4.97 7.85 5.78
C ALA A 77 5.69 7.50 4.46
N SER A 78 6.32 8.47 3.79
CA SER A 78 7.06 8.22 2.55
C SER A 78 8.15 7.18 2.77
N THR A 79 8.34 6.29 1.79
CA THR A 79 9.26 5.15 1.85
C THR A 79 10.68 5.55 2.26
N ASN A 80 11.15 6.71 1.79
CA ASN A 80 12.50 7.24 2.06
C ASN A 80 12.59 8.27 3.19
N ALA A 81 11.49 8.59 3.90
CA ALA A 81 11.44 9.71 4.84
C ALA A 81 12.42 9.60 6.03
N LEU A 82 12.85 8.38 6.39
CA LEU A 82 13.73 8.14 7.54
C LEU A 82 15.20 7.95 7.16
N GLU A 83 15.53 8.03 5.86
CA GLU A 83 16.86 7.64 5.36
C GLU A 83 17.99 8.51 5.95
N ASP A 84 17.71 9.78 6.21
CA ASP A 84 18.63 10.74 6.83
C ASP A 84 18.63 10.69 8.37
N GLU A 85 17.61 10.12 9.01
CA GLU A 85 17.49 10.01 10.47
C GLU A 85 18.20 8.75 11.02
N GLY A 86 18.17 7.64 10.27
CA GLY A 86 18.69 6.34 10.72
C GLY A 86 17.84 5.67 11.80
N GLY A 87 18.43 4.71 12.52
CA GLY A 87 17.79 3.99 13.63
C GLY A 87 16.87 2.82 13.23
N VAL A 88 16.28 2.18 14.24
CA VAL A 88 15.55 0.91 14.07
C VAL A 88 14.36 1.01 13.12
N ASN A 89 13.62 2.11 13.14
CA ASN A 89 12.48 2.31 12.24
C ASN A 89 12.92 2.41 10.77
N ARG A 90 14.01 3.14 10.50
CA ARG A 90 14.63 3.20 9.17
C ARG A 90 15.09 1.82 8.73
N ASP A 91 15.83 1.11 9.59
CA ASP A 91 16.40 -0.20 9.26
C ASP A 91 15.30 -1.25 8.98
N LEU A 92 14.22 -1.27 9.76
CA LEU A 92 13.07 -2.15 9.54
C LEU A 92 12.28 -1.76 8.28
N ARG A 93 12.05 -0.46 8.02
CA ARG A 93 11.37 0.02 6.81
C ARG A 93 12.16 -0.38 5.56
N ARG A 94 13.47 -0.20 5.58
CA ARG A 94 14.39 -0.62 4.51
C ARG A 94 14.40 -2.13 4.34
N TRP A 95 14.36 -2.90 5.44
CA TRP A 95 14.26 -4.36 5.37
C TRP A 95 12.95 -4.80 4.71
N LEU A 96 11.81 -4.24 5.11
CA LEU A 96 10.51 -4.56 4.49
C LEU A 96 10.51 -4.22 3.00
N TYR A 97 11.01 -3.02 2.63
CA TYR A 97 11.18 -2.60 1.24
C TYR A 97 11.96 -3.65 0.44
N TRP A 98 13.17 -4.00 0.86
CA TRP A 98 14.00 -4.94 0.08
C TRP A 98 13.44 -6.37 0.08
N LEU A 99 12.80 -6.80 1.16
CA LEU A 99 12.11 -8.09 1.22
C LEU A 99 11.02 -8.17 0.15
N MET A 100 10.12 -7.19 0.11
CA MET A 100 9.02 -7.16 -0.85
C MET A 100 9.52 -6.99 -2.29
N ARG A 101 10.54 -6.13 -2.52
CA ARG A 101 11.21 -5.97 -3.82
C ARG A 101 11.85 -7.27 -4.30
N SER A 102 12.46 -8.06 -3.41
CA SER A 102 13.15 -9.31 -3.76
C SER A 102 12.22 -10.37 -4.36
N VAL A 103 10.93 -10.32 -4.03
CA VAL A 103 9.89 -11.21 -4.57
C VAL A 103 9.01 -10.53 -5.62
N GLY A 104 9.43 -9.34 -6.09
CA GLY A 104 8.90 -8.70 -7.30
C GLY A 104 7.83 -7.65 -7.09
N PHE A 105 7.49 -7.27 -5.86
CA PHE A 105 6.59 -6.14 -5.60
C PHE A 105 7.26 -4.81 -5.95
N ILE A 106 6.45 -3.78 -6.19
CA ILE A 106 6.84 -2.36 -6.09
C ILE A 106 6.24 -1.79 -4.81
N VAL A 107 6.73 -0.64 -4.36
CA VAL A 107 6.16 0.12 -3.24
C VAL A 107 5.55 1.42 -3.77
N LEU A 108 4.56 1.97 -3.07
CA LEU A 108 4.10 3.34 -3.31
C LEU A 108 4.98 4.33 -2.55
N ASP A 109 5.56 5.31 -3.26
CA ASP A 109 6.59 6.19 -2.68
C ASP A 109 6.13 6.93 -1.42
N CYS A 110 4.86 7.36 -1.35
CA CYS A 110 4.29 8.08 -0.22
C CYS A 110 3.80 7.19 0.94
N GLU A 111 3.79 5.86 0.80
CA GLU A 111 3.24 4.93 1.78
C GLU A 111 4.15 3.71 1.96
N TRP A 112 4.93 3.67 3.04
CA TRP A 112 5.93 2.62 3.26
C TRP A 112 5.36 1.19 3.39
N TRP A 113 4.05 1.06 3.68
CA TRP A 113 3.36 -0.21 3.87
C TRP A 113 2.71 -0.75 2.59
N HIS A 114 2.53 0.08 1.56
CA HIS A 114 1.71 -0.23 0.38
C HIS A 114 2.56 -0.87 -0.73
N PHE A 115 2.28 -2.15 -1.02
CA PHE A 115 3.00 -2.91 -2.04
C PHE A 115 2.08 -3.40 -3.14
N GLU A 116 2.59 -3.37 -4.38
CA GLU A 116 1.84 -3.83 -5.55
C GLU A 116 2.61 -4.84 -6.40
N TYR A 117 1.88 -5.82 -6.91
CA TYR A 117 2.37 -6.83 -7.85
C TYR A 117 1.31 -7.06 -8.93
N GLY A 118 1.69 -6.91 -10.20
CA GLY A 118 0.80 -7.19 -11.33
C GLY A 118 -0.24 -6.09 -11.64
N THR A 119 -0.30 -5.02 -10.86
CA THR A 119 -1.16 -3.85 -11.11
C THR A 119 -0.68 -3.01 -12.30
N ARG A 120 -1.47 -2.00 -12.68
CA ARG A 120 -1.11 -0.93 -13.63
C ARG A 120 0.18 -0.19 -13.24
N ARG A 121 0.34 0.20 -11.96
CA ARG A 121 1.52 0.94 -11.50
C ARG A 121 2.75 0.04 -11.50
N TRP A 122 2.59 -1.21 -11.04
CA TRP A 122 3.63 -2.22 -11.12
C TRP A 122 4.11 -2.45 -12.55
N ALA A 123 3.17 -2.54 -13.51
CA ALA A 123 3.45 -2.70 -14.92
C ALA A 123 4.29 -1.55 -15.48
N ALA A 124 3.90 -0.32 -15.17
CA ALA A 124 4.62 0.88 -15.59
C ALA A 124 6.05 0.94 -15.02
N ILE A 125 6.22 0.69 -13.72
CA ILE A 125 7.53 0.74 -13.05
C ILE A 125 8.43 -0.42 -13.45
N SER A 126 7.86 -1.61 -13.65
CA SER A 126 8.61 -2.83 -13.97
C SER A 126 8.84 -3.02 -15.48
N ASN A 127 8.33 -2.11 -16.32
CA ASN A 127 8.32 -2.22 -17.78
C ASN A 127 7.76 -3.57 -18.27
N LYS A 128 6.59 -3.93 -17.77
CA LYS A 128 5.86 -5.18 -18.06
C LYS A 128 4.39 -4.88 -18.31
N PRO A 129 3.62 -5.75 -19.00
CA PRO A 129 2.17 -5.61 -19.05
C PRO A 129 1.54 -5.85 -17.67
N PRO A 130 0.39 -5.22 -17.34
CA PRO A 130 -0.34 -5.54 -16.12
C PRO A 130 -0.80 -7.00 -16.15
N LEU A 131 -0.71 -7.67 -15.00
CA LEU A 131 -1.13 -9.05 -14.82
C LEU A 131 -2.58 -9.14 -14.34
N PHE A 132 -3.04 -8.13 -13.61
CA PHE A 132 -4.36 -8.11 -12.98
C PHE A 132 -5.19 -6.89 -13.42
N GLY A 133 -6.47 -7.14 -13.67
CA GLY A 133 -7.51 -6.12 -13.83
C GLY A 133 -8.46 -6.12 -12.62
N PRO A 134 -9.60 -5.38 -12.68
CA PRO A 134 -10.60 -5.40 -11.62
C PRO A 134 -11.03 -6.84 -11.27
N ALA A 135 -10.92 -7.22 -10.00
CA ALA A 135 -11.27 -8.54 -9.51
C ALA A 135 -12.55 -8.49 -8.66
N LYS A 136 -13.30 -9.60 -8.67
CA LYS A 136 -14.44 -9.84 -7.78
C LYS A 136 -14.20 -11.18 -7.07
N PRO A 137 -14.31 -11.25 -5.74
CA PRO A 137 -14.21 -12.51 -5.03
C PRO A 137 -15.34 -13.43 -5.48
N ASN A 138 -14.98 -14.67 -5.80
CA ASN A 138 -15.96 -15.73 -5.91
C ASN A 138 -16.16 -16.32 -4.51
N PHE A 139 -17.03 -15.70 -3.72
CA PHE A 139 -17.55 -16.34 -2.52
C PHE A 139 -18.45 -17.49 -2.98
N LYS A 140 -17.93 -18.72 -2.93
CA LYS A 140 -18.72 -19.94 -3.01
C LYS A 140 -19.29 -20.27 -1.64
#